data_AF-A0A178UC88-F1
#
_entry.id   AF-A0A178UC88-F1
#
_cell.length_a   1.000
_cell.length_b   1.000
_cell.length_c   1.000
_cell.angle_alpha   90.00
_cell.angle_beta   90.00
_cell.angle_gamma   90.00
#
_symmetry.space_group_name_H-M   'P 1'
#
loop_
_entity.id
_entity.type
_entity.pdbx_description
1 polymer ?
#
loop_
_entity_poly.entity_id
_entity_poly.type
_entity_poly.pdbx_seq_one_letter_code
_entity_poly.pdbx_strand_id
1 'polypeptide(L)'
;MRISFTSSNLSSLAILRAICLWVLDPPERDALLANLALQKPIPDYKVLVEIACMRSPEDMLAARRAYRCLYKHSLEEDLASRTIGDIRRVSNFKFPDSFFLF
;
A
#
# COMPACT_ATOMS: atom_id res chain seq x y z
N MET A 1 -17.30 -7.26 -28.57
CA MET A 1 -15.95 -7.67 -28.13
C MET A 1 -15.93 -7.70 -26.60
N ARG A 2 -16.33 -8.84 -26.00
CA ARG A 2 -16.30 -9.04 -24.53
C ARG A 2 -14.96 -9.71 -24.22
N ILE A 3 -14.08 -8.99 -23.54
CA ILE A 3 -12.78 -9.54 -23.13
C ILE A 3 -13.05 -10.29 -21.82
N SER A 4 -13.09 -11.61 -21.90
CA SER A 4 -13.26 -12.51 -20.76
C SER A 4 -11.98 -12.48 -19.91
N PHE A 5 -12.06 -11.96 -18.69
CA PHE A 5 -10.99 -12.07 -17.69
C PHE A 5 -10.88 -13.54 -17.25
N THR A 6 -9.92 -14.28 -17.79
CA THR A 6 -9.60 -15.64 -17.35
C THR A 6 -8.56 -15.60 -16.23
N SER A 7 -8.78 -16.42 -15.19
CA SER A 7 -7.97 -16.57 -13.97
C SER A 7 -6.47 -16.88 -14.20
N SER A 8 -6.06 -17.16 -15.44
CA SER A 8 -4.68 -17.52 -15.82
C SER A 8 -3.71 -16.33 -15.93
N ASN A 9 -4.20 -15.08 -15.94
CA ASN A 9 -3.34 -13.89 -15.96
C ASN A 9 -2.83 -13.49 -14.57
N LEU A 10 -3.50 -13.96 -13.52
CA LEU A 10 -3.17 -13.59 -12.13
C LEU A 10 -1.87 -14.26 -11.65
N SER A 11 -1.60 -15.49 -12.08
CA SER A 11 -0.35 -16.21 -11.78
C SER A 11 0.85 -15.63 -12.53
N SER A 12 0.68 -15.25 -13.79
CA SER A 12 1.73 -14.60 -14.59
C SER A 12 2.12 -13.23 -14.02
N LEU A 13 1.13 -12.42 -13.60
CA LEU A 13 1.38 -11.13 -12.94
C LEU A 13 2.02 -11.29 -11.56
N ALA A 14 1.68 -12.33 -10.80
CA ALA A 14 2.31 -12.61 -9.51
C ALA A 14 3.79 -12.98 -9.66
N ILE A 15 4.13 -13.78 -10.69
CA ILE A 15 5.51 -14.15 -11.01
C ILE A 15 6.30 -12.93 -11.48
N LEU A 16 5.73 -12.11 -12.37
CA LEU A 16 6.41 -10.89 -12.83
C LEU A 16 6.70 -9.94 -11.66
N ARG A 17 5.75 -9.79 -10.72
CA ARG A 17 5.96 -9.02 -9.49
C ARG A 17 7.06 -9.61 -8.63
N ALA A 18 7.08 -10.93 -8.44
CA ALA A 18 8.16 -11.59 -7.71
C ALA A 18 9.51 -11.32 -8.39
N ILE A 19 9.62 -11.46 -9.71
CA ILE A 19 10.85 -11.19 -10.45
C ILE A 19 11.26 -9.71 -10.30
N CYS A 20 10.34 -8.76 -10.45
CA CYS A 20 10.65 -7.35 -10.23
C CYS A 20 11.17 -7.09 -8.81
N LEU A 21 10.56 -7.68 -7.77
CA LEU A 21 11.03 -7.55 -6.39
C LEU A 21 12.44 -8.10 -6.17
N TRP A 22 12.86 -9.09 -6.95
CA TRP A 22 14.21 -9.66 -6.90
C TRP A 22 15.24 -8.85 -7.71
N VAL A 23 14.80 -8.11 -8.73
CA VAL A 23 15.67 -7.29 -9.60
C VAL A 23 15.83 -5.86 -9.06
N LEU A 24 14.82 -5.33 -8.37
CA LEU A 24 14.83 -3.98 -7.81
C LEU A 24 15.87 -3.83 -6.69
N ASP A 25 16.55 -2.68 -6.70
CA ASP A 25 17.39 -2.29 -5.57
C ASP A 25 16.55 -2.23 -4.28
N PRO A 26 17.12 -2.59 -3.11
CA PRO A 26 16.40 -2.62 -1.84
C PRO A 26 15.48 -1.39 -1.57
N PRO A 27 15.93 -0.13 -1.78
CA PRO A 27 15.07 1.03 -1.57
C PRO A 27 13.93 1.15 -2.60
N GLU A 28 14.16 0.75 -3.85
CA GLU A 28 13.13 0.81 -4.90
C GLU A 28 12.07 -0.27 -4.70
N ARG A 29 12.50 -1.45 -4.24
CA ARG A 29 11.60 -2.53 -3.85
C ARG A 29 10.66 -2.10 -2.73
N ASP A 30 11.22 -1.50 -1.68
CA ASP A 30 10.42 -1.05 -0.53
C ASP A 30 9.45 0.08 -0.94
N ALA A 31 9.90 1.00 -1.80
CA ALA A 31 9.05 2.04 -2.37
C ALA A 31 7.88 1.45 -3.18
N LEU A 32 8.16 0.45 -4.02
CA LEU A 32 7.14 -0.26 -4.79
C LEU A 32 6.14 -0.96 -3.86
N LEU A 33 6.62 -1.71 -2.87
CA LEU A 33 5.77 -2.43 -1.93
C LEU A 33 4.87 -1.48 -1.12
N ALA A 34 5.41 -0.35 -0.67
CA ALA A 34 4.65 0.68 0.03
C ALA A 34 3.55 1.27 -0.86
N ASN A 35 3.85 1.59 -2.12
CA ASN A 35 2.85 2.08 -3.07
C ASN A 35 1.76 1.03 -3.34
N LEU A 36 2.15 -0.23 -3.54
CA LEU A 36 1.21 -1.32 -3.74
C LEU A 36 0.30 -1.55 -2.53
N ALA A 37 0.82 -1.36 -1.32
CA ALA A 37 0.03 -1.41 -0.09
C ALA A 37 -0.99 -0.25 -0.03
N LEU A 38 -0.63 0.95 -0.52
CA LEU A 38 -1.47 2.15 -0.51
C LEU A 38 -2.47 2.25 -1.67
N GLN A 39 -2.23 1.55 -2.78
CA GLN A 39 -3.15 1.49 -3.92
C GLN A 39 -4.35 0.56 -3.71
N LYS A 40 -4.30 -0.30 -2.70
CA LYS A 40 -5.43 -1.19 -2.38
C LYS A 40 -6.64 -0.35 -1.90
N PRO A 41 -7.88 -0.80 -2.17
CA PRO A 41 -9.09 -0.11 -1.68
C PRO A 41 -9.12 0.05 -0.17
N ILE A 42 -8.56 -0.93 0.54
CA ILE A 42 -8.25 -0.89 1.96
C ILE A 42 -6.73 -0.98 2.06
N PRO A 43 -6.03 0.05 2.56
CA PRO A 43 -4.58 0.05 2.65
C PRO A 43 -4.07 -1.12 3.49
N ASP A 44 -2.98 -1.75 3.05
CA ASP A 44 -2.36 -2.85 3.78
C ASP A 44 -1.31 -2.34 4.77
N TYR A 45 -1.79 -1.87 5.92
CA TYR A 45 -0.96 -1.30 6.97
C TYR A 45 0.09 -2.28 7.52
N LYS A 46 -0.14 -3.60 7.41
CA LYS A 46 0.82 -4.60 7.88
C LYS A 46 2.13 -4.54 7.10
N VAL A 47 2.04 -4.43 5.78
CA VAL A 47 3.22 -4.31 4.89
C VAL A 47 4.00 -3.03 5.22
N LEU A 48 3.30 -1.93 5.46
CA LEU A 48 3.92 -0.64 5.80
C LEU A 48 4.65 -0.69 7.15
N VAL A 49 4.03 -1.31 8.16
CA VAL A 49 4.65 -1.51 9.48
C VAL A 49 5.85 -2.44 9.38
N GLU A 50 5.77 -3.51 8.58
CA GLU A 50 6.89 -4.43 8.38
C GLU A 50 8.11 -3.75 7.75
N ILE A 51 7.89 -2.97 6.68
CA ILE A 51 8.95 -2.16 6.06
C ILE A 51 9.54 -1.17 7.09
N ALA A 52 8.70 -0.53 7.91
CA ALA A 52 9.14 0.39 8.96
C ALA A 52 9.98 -0.27 10.05
N CYS A 53 9.62 -1.48 10.48
CA CYS A 53 10.26 -2.18 11.58
C CYS A 53 11.50 -2.98 11.16
N MET A 54 11.59 -3.46 9.92
CA MET A 54 12.70 -4.27 9.44
C MET A 54 13.86 -3.47 8.85
N ARG A 55 13.67 -2.18 8.55
CA ARG A 55 14.69 -1.33 7.93
C ARG A 55 15.42 -0.45 8.93
N SER A 56 16.70 -0.25 8.69
CA SER A 56 17.46 0.77 9.39
C SER A 56 16.92 2.18 9.03
N PRO A 57 17.14 3.20 9.86
CA PRO A 57 16.72 4.57 9.55
C PRO A 57 17.32 5.11 8.24
N GLU A 58 18.54 4.70 7.90
CA GLU A 58 19.22 5.07 6.65
C GLU A 58 18.59 4.40 5.42
N ASP A 59 18.25 3.11 5.52
CA ASP A 59 17.55 2.39 4.45
C ASP A 59 16.14 2.98 4.23
N MET A 60 15.46 3.35 5.31
CA MET A 60 14.15 4.01 5.24
C MET A 60 14.24 5.35 4.51
N LEU A 61 15.29 6.15 4.78
CA LEU A 61 15.54 7.40 4.05
C LEU A 61 15.79 7.15 2.55
N ALA A 62 16.54 6.10 2.22
CA ALA A 62 16.77 5.70 0.83
C ALA A 62 15.45 5.26 0.15
N ALA A 63 14.61 4.48 0.83
CA ALA A 63 13.30 4.06 0.33
C ALA A 63 12.36 5.26 0.09
N ARG A 64 12.33 6.24 0.99
CA ARG A 64 11.55 7.48 0.82
C ARG A 64 12.01 8.29 -0.39
N ARG A 65 13.34 8.37 -0.62
CA ARG A 65 13.91 9.02 -1.81
C ARG A 65 13.51 8.27 -3.09
N ALA A 66 13.67 6.95 -3.10
CA ALA A 66 13.27 6.11 -4.23
C ALA A 66 11.77 6.24 -4.54
N TYR A 67 10.91 6.23 -3.52
CA TYR A 67 9.47 6.45 -3.66
C TYR A 67 9.15 7.78 -4.34
N ARG A 68 9.80 8.86 -3.90
CA ARG A 68 9.63 10.19 -4.49
C ARG A 68 10.13 10.25 -5.93
N CYS A 69 11.22 9.56 -6.25
CA CYS A 69 11.74 9.46 -7.62
C CYS A 69 10.77 8.70 -8.54
N LEU A 70 10.22 7.58 -8.07
CA LEU A 70 9.33 6.70 -8.86
C LEU A 70 7.93 7.30 -9.05
N TYR A 71 7.36 7.89 -8.00
CA TYR A 71 5.94 8.28 -7.98
C TYR A 71 5.71 9.77 -7.93
N LYS A 72 6.76 10.60 -7.79
CA LYS A 72 6.68 12.07 -7.70
C LYS A 72 5.87 12.61 -6.51
N HIS A 73 5.41 11.73 -5.62
CA HIS A 73 4.72 12.03 -4.37
C HIS A 73 5.59 11.62 -3.18
N SER A 74 5.31 12.16 -2.00
CA SER A 74 5.96 11.71 -0.77
C SER A 74 5.19 10.54 -0.17
N LEU A 75 5.92 9.53 0.32
CA LEU A 75 5.32 8.38 0.98
C LEU A 75 4.44 8.82 2.16
N GLU A 76 4.89 9.82 2.90
CA GLU A 76 4.17 10.33 4.09
C GLU A 76 2.85 11.02 3.74
N GLU A 77 2.81 11.76 2.64
CA GLU A 77 1.61 12.43 2.16
C GLU A 77 0.58 11.43 1.65
N ASP A 78 1.02 10.42 0.90
CA ASP A 78 0.15 9.33 0.45
C ASP A 78 -0.40 8.54 1.65
N LEU A 79 0.43 8.25 2.65
CA LEU A 79 0.03 7.61 3.91
C LEU A 79 -0.99 8.45 4.68
N ALA A 80 -0.73 9.76 4.82
CA ALA A 80 -1.62 10.67 5.54
C ALA A 80 -2.98 10.79 4.85
N SER A 81 -2.99 10.94 3.52
CA SER A 81 -4.23 11.07 2.75
C SER A 81 -5.16 9.85 2.90
N ARG A 82 -4.58 8.64 2.92
CA ARG A 82 -5.31 7.39 3.12
C ARG A 82 -5.81 7.25 4.56
N THR A 83 -4.96 7.54 5.54
CA THR A 83 -5.31 7.44 6.96
C THR A 83 -6.37 8.47 7.36
N ILE A 84 -6.29 9.70 6.86
CA ILE A 84 -7.29 10.76 7.08
C ILE A 84 -8.64 10.37 6.44
N GLY A 85 -8.61 9.70 5.29
CA GLY A 85 -9.82 9.13 4.68
C GLY A 85 -10.47 8.07 5.55
N ASP A 86 -9.67 7.14 6.09
CA ASP A 86 -10.17 6.03 6.91
C ASP A 86 -10.70 6.48 8.28
N ILE A 87 -10.02 7.40 8.97
CA ILE A 87 -10.57 7.96 10.22
C ILE A 87 -11.89 8.69 9.97
N ARG A 88 -12.06 9.37 8.83
CA ARG A 88 -13.31 10.06 8.46
C ARG A 88 -14.44 9.10 8.09
N ARG A 89 -14.10 7.91 7.58
CA ARG A 89 -15.05 6.82 7.33
C ARG A 89 -15.52 6.21 8.64
N VAL A 90 -14.62 6.00 9.59
CA VAL A 90 -14.95 5.51 10.94
C VAL A 90 -15.78 6.54 11.71
N SER A 91 -15.48 7.83 11.61
CA SER A 91 -16.27 8.89 12.27
C SER A 91 -17.64 9.14 11.62
N ASN A 92 -17.85 8.73 10.37
CA ASN A 92 -19.17 8.72 9.70
C ASN A 92 -19.94 7.41 9.93
N PHE A 93 -19.40 6.49 10.72
CA PHE A 93 -20.16 5.35 11.22
C PHE A 93 -21.14 5.89 12.28
N LYS A 94 -22.25 6.46 11.79
CA LYS A 94 -23.41 6.78 12.60
C LYS A 94 -23.90 5.44 13.14
N PHE A 95 -23.61 5.17 14.41
CA PHE A 95 -24.20 4.04 15.11
C PHE A 95 -25.70 4.09 14.82
N PRO A 96 -26.29 3.03 14.22
CA PRO A 96 -27.73 3.01 14.08
C PRO A 96 -28.31 3.12 15.49
N ASP A 97 -29.27 4.02 15.68
CA ASP A 97 -29.93 4.34 16.97
C ASP A 97 -30.65 3.13 17.62
N SER A 98 -30.42 1.92 17.11
CA SER A 98 -31.03 0.65 17.50
C SER A 98 -30.14 -0.28 18.34
N PHE A 99 -28.97 0.16 18.82
CA PHE A 99 -28.12 -0.64 19.74
C PHE A 99 -28.23 -0.27 21.24
N PHE A 100 -29.11 0.65 21.64
CA PHE A 100 -29.40 0.97 23.05
C PHE A 100 -30.69 0.31 23.57
N LEU A 101 -30.90 -0.97 23.26
CA LEU A 101 -31.86 -1.82 23.96
C LEU A 101 -31.25 -3.21 24.16
N PHE A 102 -30.32 -3.33 25.10
CA PHE A 102 -30.20 -4.43 26.07
C PHE A 102 -29.23 -4.01 27.18
#